data_AF-A0A2T7SQ64-F1
#
_entry.id   AF-A0A2T7SQ64-F1
#
_cell.length_a   1.000
_cell.length_b   1.000
_cell.length_c   1.000
_cell.angle_alpha   90.00
_cell.angle_beta   90.00
_cell.angle_gamma   90.00
#
_symmetry.space_group_name_H-M   'P 1'
#
loop_
_entity.id
_entity.type
_entity.pdbx_description
1 polymer ?
#
loop_
_entity_poly.entity_id
_entity_poly.type
_entity_poly.pdbx_seq_one_letter_code
_entity_poly.pdbx_strand_id
1 'polypeptide(L)'
;IGAITATGVTVGGVAETATVSKASGTYNSKNVATATTVTASLATGDFTAATGTDLSNYNLPTTVSNTTSTIGKANLAVAMSSQNKTYDGTTAAALATGAITATGVTVGGVAETATVSKASGTYNSKNVATATTVTASLATGDFTAATGTDLSNYNLPTTVSNTTSTIGKANLAVAMSSQNKTYDGTTAAALATGAITATGVTVGGVAETATVSKASGTYNSKNVATATTVTASLATGDFTAATGTDLSNYNLPTTVSNTTSTIGKANLAVAMSSQNKTYDGTTAAA
;
A
#
# COMPACT_ATOMS: atom_id res chain seq x y z
N ILE A 1 -33.15 0.38 31.26
CA ILE A 1 -33.28 -0.01 32.69
C ILE A 1 -34.49 -0.92 32.79
N GLY A 2 -34.38 -2.08 33.44
CA GLY A 2 -35.54 -2.94 33.65
C GLY A 2 -36.60 -2.23 34.51
N ALA A 3 -37.85 -2.71 34.48
CA ALA A 3 -38.90 -2.15 35.32
C ALA A 3 -38.54 -2.33 36.81
N ILE A 4 -38.53 -1.24 37.58
CA ILE A 4 -38.42 -1.29 39.05
C ILE A 4 -39.83 -1.59 39.57
N THR A 5 -39.99 -2.78 40.15
CA THR A 5 -41.28 -3.21 40.71
C THR A 5 -41.16 -3.25 42.22
N ALA A 6 -42.09 -2.66 42.95
CA ALA A 6 -42.12 -2.68 44.41
C ALA A 6 -43.27 -3.59 44.88
N THR A 7 -42.93 -4.64 45.63
CA THR A 7 -43.90 -5.57 46.23
C THR A 7 -43.94 -5.37 47.74
N GLY A 8 -45.13 -5.10 48.28
CA GLY A 8 -45.42 -5.05 49.71
C GLY A 8 -45.84 -6.42 50.26
N VAL A 9 -46.65 -6.41 51.32
CA VAL A 9 -47.18 -7.64 51.95
C VAL A 9 -48.51 -8.08 51.31
N THR A 10 -48.92 -9.32 51.55
CA THR A 10 -50.24 -9.82 51.13
C THR A 10 -51.23 -9.70 52.30
N VAL A 11 -52.32 -8.96 52.13
CA VAL A 11 -53.37 -8.75 53.15
C VAL A 11 -54.70 -9.27 52.60
N GLY A 12 -55.36 -10.16 53.35
CA GLY A 12 -56.65 -10.73 52.92
C GLY A 12 -56.60 -11.54 51.60
N GLY A 13 -55.42 -12.02 51.20
CA GLY A 13 -55.22 -12.75 49.94
C GLY A 13 -54.92 -11.89 48.72
N VAL A 14 -54.84 -10.56 48.85
CA VAL A 14 -54.46 -9.62 47.79
C VAL A 14 -53.06 -9.09 48.05
N ALA A 15 -52.21 -9.10 47.03
CA ALA A 15 -50.86 -8.55 47.12
C ALA A 15 -50.91 -7.02 47.05
N GLU A 16 -50.44 -6.34 48.09
CA GLU A 16 -50.22 -4.89 48.04
C GLU A 16 -48.94 -4.62 47.27
N THR A 17 -49.05 -3.87 46.18
CA THR A 17 -47.93 -3.59 45.27
C THR A 17 -47.93 -2.13 44.85
N ALA A 18 -46.79 -1.69 44.32
CA ALA A 18 -46.62 -0.37 43.72
C ALA A 18 -45.69 -0.46 42.50
N THR A 19 -45.93 0.41 41.52
CA THR A 19 -45.00 0.62 40.41
C THR A 19 -44.12 1.83 40.69
N VAL A 20 -42.85 1.76 40.30
CA VAL A 20 -41.90 2.88 40.44
C VAL A 20 -41.69 3.54 39.08
N SER A 21 -42.04 4.82 38.94
CA SER A 21 -41.93 5.59 37.69
C SER A 21 -40.51 6.09 37.41
N LYS A 22 -39.58 5.97 38.37
CA LYS A 22 -38.17 6.34 38.18
C LYS A 22 -37.54 5.52 37.08
N ALA A 23 -37.31 6.15 35.92
CA ALA A 23 -36.77 5.49 34.74
C ALA A 23 -35.24 5.67 34.57
N SER A 24 -34.56 6.31 35.53
CA SER A 24 -33.12 6.61 35.45
C SER A 24 -32.36 6.26 36.73
N GLY A 25 -31.12 5.80 36.55
CA GLY A 25 -30.14 5.56 37.60
C GLY A 25 -28.73 5.82 37.06
N THR A 26 -27.75 5.86 37.96
CA THR A 26 -26.37 6.21 37.64
C THR A 26 -25.46 5.01 37.89
N TYR A 27 -24.56 4.71 36.95
CA TYR A 27 -23.52 3.72 37.17
C TYR A 27 -22.49 4.24 38.19
N ASN A 28 -21.93 3.33 38.99
CA ASN A 28 -20.85 3.63 39.92
C ASN A 28 -19.52 4.04 39.23
N SER A 29 -19.40 3.76 37.93
CA SER A 29 -18.24 4.12 37.12
C SER A 29 -18.67 4.37 35.67
N LYS A 30 -17.91 5.21 34.97
CA LYS A 30 -18.04 5.38 33.51
C LYS A 30 -17.30 4.30 32.71
N ASN A 31 -16.38 3.57 33.33
CA ASN A 31 -15.49 2.62 32.66
C ASN A 31 -16.08 1.21 32.67
N VAL A 32 -15.97 0.51 31.54
CA VAL A 32 -16.48 -0.84 31.30
C VAL A 32 -16.05 -1.82 32.39
N ALA A 33 -14.76 -1.79 32.76
CA ALA A 33 -14.20 -2.74 33.72
C ALA A 33 -14.71 -2.58 35.16
N THR A 34 -15.25 -1.40 35.50
CA THR A 34 -15.62 -1.06 36.89
C THR A 34 -17.08 -0.63 37.05
N ALA A 35 -17.84 -0.54 35.95
CA ALA A 35 -19.27 -0.25 35.95
C ALA A 35 -20.08 -1.51 36.27
N THR A 36 -20.27 -1.78 37.56
CA THR A 36 -20.90 -3.00 38.08
C THR A 36 -22.21 -2.74 38.81
N THR A 37 -22.49 -1.49 39.17
CA THR A 37 -23.68 -1.13 39.96
C THR A 37 -24.38 0.08 39.35
N VAL A 38 -25.70 -0.01 39.21
CA VAL A 38 -26.58 1.12 38.88
C VAL A 38 -27.41 1.46 40.11
N THR A 39 -27.38 2.71 40.54
CA THR A 39 -28.17 3.21 41.68
C THR A 39 -29.15 4.28 41.23
N ALA A 40 -30.41 4.16 41.65
CA ALA A 40 -31.42 5.18 41.47
C ALA A 40 -31.88 5.73 42.82
N SER A 41 -31.91 7.06 42.93
CA SER A 41 -32.55 7.75 44.06
C SER A 41 -34.04 7.88 43.78
N LEU A 42 -34.84 7.49 44.78
CA LEU A 42 -36.30 7.44 44.73
C LEU A 42 -36.87 8.51 45.67
N ALA A 43 -37.92 9.17 45.24
CA ALA A 43 -38.75 10.05 46.04
C ALA A 43 -40.15 9.43 46.21
N THR A 44 -40.92 9.90 47.18
CA THR A 44 -42.30 9.43 47.42
C THR A 44 -43.18 9.55 46.17
N GLY A 45 -42.99 10.60 45.37
CA GLY A 45 -43.71 10.81 44.10
C GLY A 45 -43.33 9.84 42.97
N ASP A 46 -42.28 9.03 43.13
CA ASP A 46 -41.93 7.99 42.15
C ASP A 46 -42.78 6.72 42.31
N PHE A 47 -43.56 6.60 43.39
CA PHE A 47 -44.36 5.40 43.68
C PHE A 47 -45.83 5.61 43.31
N THR A 48 -46.39 4.68 42.56
CA THR A 48 -47.83 4.62 42.26
C THR A 48 -48.40 3.34 42.84
N ALA A 49 -49.34 3.47 43.76
CA ALA A 49 -49.99 2.36 44.43
C ALA A 49 -50.87 1.56 43.46
N ALA A 50 -50.84 0.23 43.55
CA ALA A 50 -51.86 -0.60 42.93
C ALA A 50 -53.22 -0.45 43.66
N THR A 51 -54.31 -0.86 43.01
CA THR A 51 -55.64 -0.82 43.61
C THR A 51 -55.66 -1.60 44.92
N GLY A 52 -56.11 -0.97 46.01
CA GLY A 52 -56.15 -1.58 47.34
C GLY A 52 -54.87 -1.42 48.18
N THR A 53 -53.80 -0.85 47.63
CA THR A 53 -52.58 -0.50 48.38
C THR A 53 -52.65 0.94 48.91
N ASP A 54 -52.36 1.15 50.18
CA ASP A 54 -52.10 2.48 50.75
C ASP A 54 -50.61 2.63 51.07
N LEU A 55 -49.91 3.49 50.32
CA LEU A 55 -48.45 3.69 50.48
C LEU A 55 -48.08 4.35 51.80
N SER A 56 -49.00 5.01 52.50
CA SER A 56 -48.73 5.62 53.81
C SER A 56 -48.46 4.58 54.90
N ASN A 57 -48.86 3.34 54.69
CA ASN A 57 -48.57 2.20 55.57
C ASN A 57 -47.14 1.66 55.42
N TYR A 58 -46.36 2.16 54.46
CA TYR A 58 -45.04 1.63 54.11
C TYR A 58 -43.94 2.69 54.24
N ASN A 59 -42.78 2.26 54.75
CA ASN A 59 -41.55 3.03 54.60
C ASN A 59 -41.02 2.86 53.18
N LEU A 60 -41.25 3.86 52.32
CA LEU A 60 -40.81 3.82 50.94
C LEU A 60 -39.28 3.93 50.84
N PRO A 61 -38.59 3.06 50.09
CA PRO A 61 -37.14 3.13 49.93
C PRO A 61 -36.74 4.41 49.20
N THR A 62 -35.66 5.04 49.65
CA THR A 62 -35.10 6.26 49.04
C THR A 62 -34.03 5.96 48.00
N THR A 63 -33.57 4.71 47.93
CA THR A 63 -32.60 4.22 46.94
C THR A 63 -32.90 2.79 46.54
N VAL A 64 -32.54 2.45 45.30
CA VAL A 64 -32.51 1.09 44.80
C VAL A 64 -31.24 0.89 43.96
N SER A 65 -30.59 -0.26 44.11
CA SER A 65 -29.38 -0.59 43.35
C SER A 65 -29.52 -1.93 42.66
N ASN A 66 -28.96 -2.02 41.45
CA ASN A 66 -28.75 -3.28 40.73
C ASN A 66 -27.25 -3.50 40.55
N THR A 67 -26.74 -4.63 41.02
CA THR A 67 -25.30 -4.98 41.03
C THR A 67 -24.89 -5.94 39.90
N THR A 68 -25.78 -6.17 38.94
CA THR A 68 -25.54 -7.06 37.79
C THR A 68 -25.53 -6.31 36.46
N SER A 69 -25.76 -5.00 36.48
CA SER A 69 -25.71 -4.13 35.31
C SER A 69 -24.27 -3.88 34.89
N THR A 70 -24.02 -3.89 33.59
CA THR A 70 -22.70 -3.67 33.00
C THR A 70 -22.75 -2.56 31.95
N ILE A 71 -21.59 -2.01 31.59
CA ILE A 71 -21.39 -1.17 30.40
C ILE A 71 -20.68 -2.01 29.34
N GLY A 72 -21.20 -2.00 28.11
CA GLY A 72 -20.54 -2.65 26.96
C GLY A 72 -19.41 -1.79 26.40
N LYS A 73 -18.41 -2.43 25.79
CA LYS A 73 -17.34 -1.72 25.07
C LYS A 73 -17.88 -1.01 23.83
N ALA A 74 -17.40 0.19 23.58
CA ALA A 74 -17.58 0.87 22.29
C ALA A 74 -16.60 0.30 21.24
N ASN A 75 -16.85 0.53 19.95
CA ASN A 75 -15.87 0.16 18.91
C ASN A 75 -14.95 1.35 18.64
N LEU A 76 -13.64 1.11 18.60
CA LEU A 76 -12.67 2.11 18.15
C LEU A 76 -12.61 2.06 16.62
N ALA A 77 -12.82 3.19 15.94
CA ALA A 77 -12.69 3.27 14.49
C ALA A 77 -11.23 3.53 14.10
N VAL A 78 -10.74 2.86 13.06
CA VAL A 78 -9.41 3.08 12.49
C VAL A 78 -9.51 3.40 11.00
N ALA A 79 -8.65 4.28 10.51
CA ALA A 79 -8.53 4.61 9.10
C ALA A 79 -7.06 4.67 8.70
N MET A 80 -6.74 4.22 7.48
CA MET A 80 -5.39 4.30 6.91
C MET A 80 -5.37 5.27 5.74
N SER A 81 -4.38 6.16 5.68
CA SER A 81 -4.13 7.01 4.52
C SER A 81 -3.63 6.19 3.31
N SER A 82 -3.71 6.77 2.11
CA SER A 82 -3.16 6.14 0.90
C SER A 82 -1.65 5.93 1.01
N GLN A 83 -1.17 4.78 0.55
CA GLN A 83 0.24 4.47 0.42
C GLN A 83 0.63 4.47 -1.06
N ASN A 84 1.81 4.99 -1.38
CA ASN A 84 2.31 5.01 -2.76
C ASN A 84 3.76 4.57 -2.80
N LYS A 85 4.13 3.75 -3.77
CA LYS A 85 5.52 3.33 -4.02
C LYS A 85 5.78 3.15 -5.50
N THR A 86 7.04 3.14 -5.90
CA THR A 86 7.44 2.64 -7.22
C THR A 86 7.50 1.12 -7.18
N TYR A 87 7.19 0.47 -8.31
CA TYR A 87 7.27 -0.97 -8.47
C TYR A 87 8.64 -1.49 -8.04
N ASP A 88 8.65 -2.43 -7.10
CA ASP A 88 9.84 -3.10 -6.60
C ASP A 88 9.68 -4.63 -6.63
N GLY A 89 8.66 -5.12 -7.33
CA GLY A 89 8.35 -6.53 -7.46
C GLY A 89 7.79 -7.20 -6.20
N THR A 90 7.43 -6.43 -5.15
CA THR A 90 6.87 -6.96 -3.90
C THR A 90 5.50 -6.37 -3.56
N THR A 91 4.75 -7.06 -2.72
CA THR A 91 3.50 -6.56 -2.11
C THR A 91 3.74 -5.76 -0.83
N ALA A 92 4.99 -5.56 -0.39
CA ALA A 92 5.27 -4.89 0.87
C ALA A 92 4.89 -3.40 0.80
N ALA A 93 4.11 -2.93 1.78
CA ALA A 93 3.81 -1.52 1.97
C ALA A 93 4.56 -1.01 3.21
N ALA A 94 5.36 0.04 3.03
CA ALA A 94 5.91 0.81 4.15
C ALA A 94 4.86 1.83 4.58
N LEU A 95 4.52 1.86 5.87
CA LEU A 95 3.57 2.81 6.43
C LEU A 95 4.34 3.91 7.15
N ALA A 96 4.06 5.16 6.79
CA ALA A 96 4.64 6.30 7.49
C ALA A 96 4.06 6.42 8.92
N THR A 97 4.81 7.03 9.82
CA THR A 97 4.30 7.40 11.15
C THR A 97 3.03 8.25 11.01
N GLY A 98 1.96 7.86 11.69
CA GLY A 98 0.67 8.54 11.61
C GLY A 98 -0.17 8.19 10.37
N ALA A 99 0.26 7.22 9.56
CA ALA A 99 -0.55 6.74 8.43
C ALA A 99 -1.88 6.10 8.85
N ILE A 100 -1.97 5.64 10.11
CA ILE A 100 -3.21 5.10 10.69
C ILE A 100 -3.66 6.00 11.83
N THR A 101 -4.91 6.44 11.77
CA THR A 101 -5.58 7.18 12.85
C THR A 101 -6.60 6.30 13.55
N ALA A 102 -6.83 6.54 14.84
CA ALA A 102 -7.87 5.87 15.61
C ALA A 102 -8.74 6.87 16.38
N THR A 103 -10.05 6.72 16.28
CA THR A 103 -11.03 7.62 16.89
C THR A 103 -12.15 6.82 17.56
N GLY A 104 -12.42 7.17 18.81
CA GLY A 104 -13.45 6.58 19.66
C GLY A 104 -14.69 7.47 19.77
N VAL A 105 -15.38 7.37 20.90
CA VAL A 105 -16.56 8.21 21.18
C VAL A 105 -16.14 9.63 21.57
N THR A 106 -17.06 10.59 21.42
CA THR A 106 -16.87 11.96 21.90
C THR A 106 -17.40 12.09 23.32
N VAL A 107 -16.54 12.49 24.25
CA VAL A 107 -16.87 12.68 25.68
C VAL A 107 -16.63 14.15 26.04
N GLY A 108 -17.67 14.84 26.52
CA GLY A 108 -17.55 16.26 26.89
C GLY A 108 -17.15 17.18 25.73
N GLY A 109 -17.51 16.82 24.49
CA GLY A 109 -17.15 17.58 23.28
C GLY A 109 -15.75 17.29 22.74
N VAL A 110 -14.98 16.38 23.36
CA VAL A 110 -13.65 15.98 22.90
C VAL A 110 -13.70 14.52 22.44
N ALA A 111 -13.18 14.24 21.24
CA ALA A 111 -13.06 12.87 20.76
C ALA A 111 -11.96 12.13 21.52
N GLU A 112 -12.28 10.97 22.07
CA GLU A 112 -11.26 10.03 22.52
C GLU A 112 -10.52 9.47 21.30
N THR A 113 -9.19 9.40 21.37
CA THR A 113 -8.34 9.06 20.23
C THR A 113 -7.14 8.23 20.66
N ALA A 114 -6.52 7.56 19.70
CA ALA A 114 -5.26 6.85 19.90
C ALA A 114 -4.36 7.00 18.67
N THR A 115 -3.05 6.91 18.88
CA THR A 115 -2.10 6.70 17.80
C THR A 115 -1.94 5.20 17.56
N VAL A 116 -1.67 4.82 16.31
CA VAL A 116 -1.44 3.43 15.91
C VAL A 116 -0.04 3.31 15.34
N SER A 117 0.84 2.62 16.06
CA SER A 117 2.24 2.39 15.70
C SER A 117 2.38 1.14 14.84
N LYS A 118 2.21 1.30 13.53
CA LYS A 118 2.42 0.23 12.55
C LYS A 118 3.27 0.73 11.40
N ALA A 119 4.38 0.04 11.13
CA ALA A 119 5.32 0.43 10.07
C ALA A 119 5.15 -0.35 8.76
N SER A 120 4.33 -1.40 8.75
CA SER A 120 4.18 -2.28 7.60
C SER A 120 2.74 -2.69 7.31
N GLY A 121 2.45 -2.85 6.02
CA GLY A 121 1.23 -3.42 5.49
C GLY A 121 1.52 -4.22 4.21
N THR A 122 0.46 -4.63 3.53
CA THR A 122 0.55 -5.46 2.33
C THR A 122 -0.42 -4.96 1.27
N TYR A 123 0.09 -4.69 0.08
CA TYR A 123 -0.70 -4.46 -1.12
C TYR A 123 -1.40 -5.76 -1.55
N ASN A 124 -2.62 -5.66 -2.06
CA ASN A 124 -3.36 -6.78 -2.63
C ASN A 124 -2.68 -7.40 -3.88
N SER A 125 -1.80 -6.65 -4.54
CA SER A 125 -1.04 -7.08 -5.71
C SER A 125 0.30 -6.36 -5.75
N LYS A 126 1.32 -6.98 -6.34
CA LYS A 126 2.60 -6.32 -6.64
C LYS A 126 2.52 -5.49 -7.94
N ASN A 127 1.54 -5.77 -8.81
CA ASN A 127 1.49 -5.21 -10.16
C ASN A 127 0.80 -3.84 -10.17
N VAL A 128 1.40 -2.89 -10.90
CA VAL A 128 0.98 -1.48 -11.06
C VAL A 128 -0.51 -1.36 -11.35
N ALA A 129 -1.04 -2.16 -12.28
CA ALA A 129 -2.42 -2.05 -12.74
C ALA A 129 -3.47 -2.50 -11.71
N THR A 130 -3.08 -3.24 -10.67
CA THR A 130 -4.02 -3.93 -9.76
C THR A 130 -3.75 -3.67 -8.27
N ALA A 131 -2.67 -2.96 -7.96
CA ALA A 131 -2.30 -2.61 -6.59
C ALA A 131 -3.07 -1.38 -6.11
N THR A 132 -4.27 -1.61 -5.56
CA THR A 132 -5.21 -0.56 -5.13
C THR A 132 -5.46 -0.56 -3.63
N THR A 133 -5.22 -1.68 -2.96
CA THR A 133 -5.60 -1.90 -1.56
C THR A 133 -4.38 -2.24 -0.73
N VAL A 134 -4.21 -1.54 0.39
CA VAL A 134 -3.22 -1.91 1.43
C VAL A 134 -3.97 -2.33 2.68
N THR A 135 -3.57 -3.46 3.25
CA THR A 135 -4.08 -3.98 4.53
C THR A 135 -2.95 -4.10 5.54
N ALA A 136 -3.21 -3.76 6.80
CA ALA A 136 -2.31 -4.00 7.92
C ALA A 136 -3.04 -4.71 9.06
N SER A 137 -2.40 -5.73 9.63
CA SER A 137 -2.87 -6.38 10.86
C SER A 137 -2.45 -5.56 12.06
N LEU A 138 -3.36 -5.34 13.00
CA LEU A 138 -3.18 -4.57 14.21
C LEU A 138 -3.24 -5.48 15.44
N ALA A 139 -2.38 -5.21 16.41
CA ALA A 139 -2.39 -5.85 17.72
C ALA A 139 -2.66 -4.80 18.81
N THR A 140 -3.05 -5.24 20.00
CA THR A 140 -3.32 -4.34 21.14
C THR A 140 -2.13 -3.44 21.47
N GLY A 141 -0.90 -3.96 21.33
CA GLY A 141 0.33 -3.19 21.55
C GLY A 141 0.64 -2.13 20.49
N ASP A 142 -0.06 -2.13 19.35
CA ASP A 142 0.09 -1.09 18.33
C ASP A 142 -0.63 0.21 18.74
N PHE A 143 -1.57 0.17 19.69
CA PHE A 143 -2.38 1.32 20.08
C PHE A 143 -1.80 2.04 21.29
N THR A 144 -1.64 3.36 21.18
CA THR A 144 -1.28 4.22 22.31
C THR A 144 -2.36 5.27 22.50
N ALA A 145 -3.01 5.24 23.67
CA ALA A 145 -4.10 6.15 24.01
C ALA A 145 -3.62 7.60 24.06
N ALA A 146 -4.42 8.52 23.52
CA ALA A 146 -4.25 9.94 23.80
C ALA A 146 -4.69 10.26 25.23
N THR A 147 -4.25 11.41 25.76
CA THR A 147 -4.66 11.88 27.09
C THR A 147 -6.18 11.89 27.23
N GLY A 148 -6.67 11.28 28.31
CA GLY A 148 -8.10 11.19 28.61
C GLY A 148 -8.84 10.03 27.94
N THR A 149 -8.18 9.24 27.09
CA THR A 149 -8.76 8.03 26.48
C THR A 149 -8.39 6.79 27.29
N ASP A 150 -9.39 5.94 27.57
CA ASP A 150 -9.18 4.63 28.20
C ASP A 150 -9.53 3.52 27.20
N LEU A 151 -8.49 2.94 26.57
CA LEU A 151 -8.66 1.90 25.55
C LEU A 151 -9.29 0.61 26.09
N SER A 152 -9.32 0.39 27.40
CA SER A 152 -10.02 -0.76 27.99
C SER A 152 -11.53 -0.70 27.79
N ASN A 153 -12.08 0.50 27.52
CA ASN A 153 -13.48 0.72 27.20
C ASN A 153 -13.83 0.42 25.73
N TYR A 154 -12.85 0.03 24.90
CA TYR A 154 -13.04 -0.17 23.47
C TYR A 154 -12.74 -1.60 23.00
N ASN A 155 -13.46 -2.04 21.98
CA ASN A 155 -13.05 -3.11 21.10
C ASN A 155 -12.04 -2.55 20.10
N LEU A 156 -10.80 -3.04 20.16
CA LEU A 156 -9.74 -2.61 19.27
C LEU A 156 -9.79 -3.39 17.95
N PRO A 157 -9.76 -2.71 16.78
CA PRO A 157 -9.67 -3.37 15.48
C PRO A 157 -8.41 -4.21 15.38
N THR A 158 -8.52 -5.38 14.75
CA THR A 158 -7.39 -6.28 14.47
C THR A 158 -6.83 -6.10 13.07
N THR A 159 -7.48 -5.30 12.23
CA THR A 159 -7.05 -4.98 10.87
C THR A 159 -7.49 -3.57 10.49
N VAL A 160 -6.78 -2.97 9.54
CA VAL A 160 -7.17 -1.74 8.86
C VAL A 160 -6.78 -1.84 7.40
N SER A 161 -7.60 -1.28 6.51
CA SER A 161 -7.32 -1.23 5.08
C SER A 161 -7.71 0.11 4.46
N ASN A 162 -7.14 0.41 3.31
CA ASN A 162 -7.60 1.48 2.42
C ASN A 162 -7.69 0.95 0.98
N THR A 163 -8.37 1.69 0.10
CA THR A 163 -8.58 1.33 -1.32
C THR A 163 -8.06 2.40 -2.29
N THR A 164 -7.20 3.29 -1.80
CA THR A 164 -6.72 4.48 -2.55
C THR A 164 -5.19 4.49 -2.67
N SER A 165 -4.53 3.36 -2.41
CA SER A 165 -3.09 3.20 -2.54
C SER A 165 -2.71 2.88 -3.98
N THR A 166 -1.49 3.21 -4.41
CA THR A 166 -1.03 2.93 -5.78
C THR A 166 0.42 2.46 -5.85
N ILE A 167 0.74 1.68 -6.88
CA ILE A 167 2.13 1.39 -7.27
C ILE A 167 2.41 2.05 -8.62
N GLY A 168 3.41 2.93 -8.68
CA GLY A 168 3.90 3.54 -9.90
C GLY A 168 4.87 2.63 -10.65
N LYS A 169 5.01 2.82 -11.98
CA LYS A 169 5.94 2.04 -12.79
C LYS A 169 7.40 2.29 -12.42
N ALA A 170 8.22 1.24 -12.40
CA ALA A 170 9.67 1.36 -12.35
C ALA A 170 10.25 1.64 -13.75
N ASN A 171 11.48 2.14 -13.84
CA ASN A 171 12.14 2.25 -15.13
C ASN A 171 12.85 0.95 -15.47
N LEU A 172 12.64 0.42 -16.68
CA LEU A 172 13.44 -0.70 -17.19
C LEU A 172 14.75 -0.14 -17.72
N ALA A 173 15.89 -0.63 -17.22
CA ALA A 173 17.20 -0.20 -17.71
C ALA A 173 17.56 -0.99 -18.97
N VAL A 174 18.10 -0.33 -19.99
CA VAL A 174 18.61 -0.97 -21.22
C VAL A 174 20.07 -0.60 -21.43
N ALA A 175 20.85 -1.55 -21.94
CA ALA A 175 22.25 -1.33 -22.32
C ALA A 175 22.52 -1.97 -23.68
N MET A 176 23.35 -1.33 -24.50
CA MET A 176 23.77 -1.84 -25.81
C MET A 176 25.26 -2.16 -25.78
N SER A 177 25.65 -3.33 -26.26
CA SER A 177 27.06 -3.70 -26.46
C SER A 177 27.69 -2.89 -27.61
N SER A 178 29.03 -2.83 -27.66
CA SER A 178 29.73 -2.20 -28.79
C SER A 178 29.37 -2.85 -30.12
N GLN A 179 29.17 -2.02 -31.14
CA GLN A 179 28.96 -2.46 -32.52
C GLN A 179 30.19 -2.10 -33.35
N ASN A 180 30.70 -3.08 -34.10
CA ASN A 180 31.90 -2.89 -34.94
C ASN A 180 31.63 -3.35 -36.37
N LYS A 181 32.02 -2.54 -37.34
CA LYS A 181 31.94 -2.89 -38.77
C LYS A 181 33.14 -2.36 -39.55
N THR A 182 33.38 -2.90 -40.74
CA THR A 182 34.30 -2.29 -41.71
C THR A 182 33.59 -1.16 -42.46
N TYR A 183 34.33 -0.13 -42.85
CA TYR A 183 33.83 1.02 -43.61
C TYR A 183 33.10 0.56 -44.88
N ASP A 184 31.82 0.93 -44.99
CA ASP A 184 30.96 0.64 -46.15
C ASP A 184 30.28 1.93 -46.69
N GLY A 185 30.73 3.09 -46.22
CA GLY A 185 30.20 4.38 -46.63
C GLY A 185 28.86 4.78 -45.98
N THR A 186 28.30 3.97 -45.07
CA THR A 186 27.00 4.23 -44.42
C THR A 186 27.12 4.47 -42.91
N THR A 187 26.08 5.02 -42.30
CA THR A 187 25.92 5.11 -40.84
C THR A 187 25.14 3.95 -40.25
N ALA A 188 24.71 2.96 -41.06
CA ALA A 188 23.88 1.87 -40.58
C ALA A 188 24.68 0.93 -39.66
N ALA A 189 24.15 0.64 -38.48
CA ALA A 189 24.67 -0.37 -37.56
C ALA A 189 23.76 -1.60 -37.59
N ALA A 190 24.31 -2.77 -37.90
CA ALA A 190 23.63 -4.04 -37.71
C ALA A 190 23.80 -4.46 -36.25
N LEU A 191 22.70 -4.75 -35.56
CA LEU A 191 22.71 -5.20 -34.17
C LEU A 191 22.53 -6.71 -34.14
N ALA A 192 23.45 -7.42 -33.49
CA ALA A 192 23.32 -8.84 -33.27
C ALA A 192 22.17 -9.14 -32.28
N THR A 193 21.59 -10.34 -32.37
CA THR A 193 20.66 -10.82 -31.34
C THR A 193 21.33 -10.78 -29.96
N GLY A 194 20.67 -10.17 -28.98
CA GLY A 194 21.22 -9.99 -27.63
C GLY A 194 22.22 -8.83 -27.50
N ALA A 195 22.43 -8.01 -28.55
CA ALA A 195 23.25 -6.81 -28.46
C ALA A 195 22.67 -5.76 -27.48
N ILE A 196 21.37 -5.84 -27.19
CA ILE A 196 20.71 -5.00 -26.19
C ILE A 196 20.16 -5.90 -25.08
N THR A 197 20.53 -5.60 -23.85
CA THR A 197 20.00 -6.24 -22.64
C THR A 197 19.05 -5.29 -21.93
N ALA A 198 18.03 -5.84 -21.26
CA ALA A 198 17.11 -5.07 -20.44
C ALA A 198 16.95 -5.70 -19.05
N THR A 199 17.13 -4.88 -18.01
CA THR A 199 17.12 -5.30 -16.61
C THR A 199 16.20 -4.38 -15.80
N GLY A 200 15.31 -5.00 -15.03
CA GLY A 200 14.37 -4.34 -14.14
C GLY A 200 14.80 -4.41 -12.68
N VAL A 201 13.82 -4.50 -11.78
CA VAL A 201 14.06 -4.64 -10.35
C VAL A 201 14.58 -6.04 -10.00
N THR A 202 15.30 -6.14 -8.89
CA THR A 202 15.82 -7.41 -8.37
C THR A 202 15.04 -7.82 -7.14
N VAL A 203 14.41 -8.99 -7.16
CA VAL A 203 13.63 -9.54 -6.06
C VAL A 203 14.27 -10.84 -5.60
N GLY A 204 14.62 -10.93 -4.31
CA GLY A 204 15.25 -12.14 -3.75
C GLY A 204 16.56 -12.54 -4.44
N GLY A 205 17.30 -11.56 -4.97
CA GLY A 205 18.56 -11.80 -5.69
C GLY A 205 18.40 -12.16 -7.18
N VAL A 206 17.18 -12.25 -7.70
CA VAL A 206 16.90 -12.52 -9.11
C VAL A 206 16.37 -11.26 -9.78
N ALA A 207 17.03 -10.82 -10.85
CA ALA A 207 16.60 -9.66 -11.61
C ALA A 207 15.45 -10.03 -12.56
N GLU A 208 14.42 -9.22 -12.59
CA GLU A 208 13.47 -9.19 -13.70
C GLU A 208 14.20 -8.69 -14.95
N THR A 209 13.99 -9.34 -16.09
CA THR A 209 14.74 -9.07 -17.32
C THR A 209 13.86 -9.20 -18.55
N ALA A 210 14.31 -8.62 -19.66
CA ALA A 210 13.71 -8.79 -20.97
C ALA A 210 14.78 -8.86 -22.05
N THR A 211 14.45 -9.55 -23.14
CA THR A 211 15.23 -9.47 -24.37
C THR A 211 14.70 -8.33 -25.23
N VAL A 212 15.60 -7.70 -25.99
CA VAL A 212 15.25 -6.61 -26.91
C VAL A 212 15.59 -7.03 -28.34
N SER A 213 14.56 -7.25 -29.15
CA SER A 213 14.65 -7.70 -30.53
C SER A 213 14.77 -6.51 -31.48
N LYS A 214 15.92 -5.82 -31.43
CA LYS A 214 16.26 -4.76 -32.38
C LYS A 214 17.42 -5.19 -33.26
N ALA A 215 17.24 -5.14 -34.57
CA ALA A 215 18.24 -5.56 -35.55
C ALA A 215 19.08 -4.41 -36.14
N SER A 216 18.70 -3.15 -35.88
CA SER A 216 19.35 -2.00 -36.48
C SER A 216 19.50 -0.81 -35.52
N GLY A 217 20.59 -0.07 -35.74
CA GLY A 217 20.88 1.21 -35.11
C GLY A 217 21.60 2.14 -36.09
N THR A 218 22.10 3.27 -35.60
CA THR A 218 22.78 4.28 -36.43
C THR A 218 24.01 4.80 -35.72
N TYR A 219 25.16 4.74 -36.41
CA TYR A 219 26.38 5.42 -36.01
C TYR A 219 26.19 6.94 -36.12
N ASN A 220 26.78 7.69 -35.19
CA ASN A 220 26.82 9.16 -35.25
C ASN A 220 27.58 9.71 -36.46
N SER A 221 28.41 8.91 -37.12
CA SER A 221 29.19 9.27 -38.31
C SER A 221 29.50 8.03 -39.14
N LYS A 222 29.64 8.20 -40.47
CA LYS A 222 30.15 7.13 -41.36
C LYS A 222 31.68 7.04 -41.35
N ASN A 223 32.37 8.06 -40.86
CA ASN A 223 33.83 8.18 -40.96
C ASN A 223 34.51 7.45 -39.80
N VAL A 224 35.50 6.61 -40.13
CA VAL A 224 36.30 5.79 -39.19
C VAL A 224 36.74 6.56 -37.94
N ALA A 225 37.25 7.79 -38.10
CA ALA A 225 37.81 8.57 -36.99
C ALA A 225 36.76 9.12 -36.01
N THR A 226 35.49 9.22 -36.40
CA THR A 226 34.45 9.90 -35.60
C THR A 226 33.23 9.03 -35.31
N ALA A 227 33.18 7.80 -35.82
CA ALA A 227 32.12 6.84 -35.58
C ALA A 227 32.33 6.11 -34.24
N THR A 228 31.89 6.74 -33.15
CA THR A 228 32.09 6.22 -31.77
C THR A 228 30.77 5.84 -31.09
N THR A 229 29.65 6.40 -31.54
CA THR A 229 28.35 6.22 -30.88
C THR A 229 27.39 5.52 -31.80
N VAL A 230 26.68 4.50 -31.30
CA VAL A 230 25.52 3.90 -31.97
C VAL A 230 24.28 4.13 -31.14
N THR A 231 23.21 4.58 -31.79
CA THR A 231 21.89 4.79 -31.18
C THR A 231 20.85 3.93 -31.90
N ALA A 232 19.93 3.33 -31.15
CA ALA A 232 18.76 2.64 -31.68
C ALA A 232 17.48 3.16 -31.01
N SER A 233 16.44 3.40 -31.82
CA SER A 233 15.09 3.68 -31.34
C SER A 233 14.38 2.38 -30.98
N LEU A 234 13.74 2.34 -29.82
CA LEU A 234 13.04 1.17 -29.29
C LEU A 234 11.53 1.45 -29.25
N ALA A 235 10.74 0.45 -29.59
CA ALA A 235 9.29 0.43 -29.45
C ALA A 235 8.86 -0.65 -28.46
N THR A 236 7.63 -0.57 -27.95
CA THR A 236 7.08 -1.56 -27.00
C THR A 236 7.16 -2.99 -27.55
N GLY A 237 6.94 -3.19 -28.85
CA GLY A 237 7.03 -4.48 -29.52
C GLY A 237 8.45 -5.04 -29.67
N ASP A 238 9.49 -4.25 -29.41
CA ASP A 238 10.87 -4.73 -29.42
C ASP A 238 11.20 -5.53 -28.14
N PHE A 239 10.41 -5.41 -27.07
CA PHE A 239 10.68 -6.04 -25.78
C PHE A 239 9.93 -7.37 -25.61
N THR A 240 10.63 -8.41 -25.19
CA THR A 240 10.04 -9.69 -24.79
C THR A 240 10.45 -10.01 -23.37
N ALA A 241 9.47 -10.12 -22.46
CA ALA A 241 9.70 -10.40 -21.06
C ALA A 241 10.31 -11.78 -20.84
N ALA A 242 11.29 -11.89 -19.94
CA ALA A 242 11.70 -13.19 -19.41
C ALA A 242 10.64 -13.73 -18.43
N THR A 243 10.70 -15.02 -18.13
CA THR A 243 9.82 -15.66 -17.14
C THR A 243 9.83 -14.90 -15.82
N GLY A 244 8.64 -14.60 -15.29
CA GLY A 244 8.47 -13.88 -14.02
C GLY A 244 8.54 -12.36 -14.12
N THR A 245 8.82 -11.81 -15.31
CA THR A 245 8.81 -10.36 -15.58
C THR A 245 7.49 -9.94 -16.21
N ASP A 246 6.89 -8.87 -15.69
CA ASP A 246 5.71 -8.24 -16.29
C ASP A 246 6.08 -6.82 -16.72
N LEU A 247 6.24 -6.62 -18.03
CA LEU A 247 6.65 -5.34 -18.62
C LEU A 247 5.61 -4.22 -18.43
N SER A 248 4.36 -4.54 -18.09
CA SER A 248 3.35 -3.53 -17.78
C SER A 248 3.68 -2.74 -16.51
N ASN A 249 4.51 -3.30 -15.63
CA ASN A 249 5.00 -2.65 -14.41
C ASN A 249 6.16 -1.68 -14.65
N TYR A 250 6.64 -1.55 -15.90
CA TYR A 250 7.79 -0.73 -16.24
C TYR A 250 7.49 0.38 -17.25
N ASN A 251 8.22 1.47 -17.13
CA ASN A 251 8.43 2.43 -18.20
C ASN A 251 9.51 1.86 -19.12
N LEU A 252 9.14 1.58 -20.37
CA LEU A 252 10.04 1.03 -21.37
C LEU A 252 10.84 2.17 -22.04
N PRO A 253 12.18 2.08 -22.12
CA PRO A 253 12.98 3.06 -22.84
C PRO A 253 12.61 3.11 -24.32
N THR A 254 12.59 4.32 -24.88
CA THR A 254 12.31 4.55 -26.31
C THR A 254 13.59 4.65 -27.15
N THR A 255 14.75 4.68 -26.50
CA THR A 255 16.06 4.75 -27.14
C THR A 255 17.11 4.06 -26.29
N VAL A 256 18.14 3.54 -26.94
CA VAL A 256 19.37 3.07 -26.29
C VAL A 256 20.57 3.50 -27.12
N SER A 257 21.69 3.82 -26.47
CA SER A 257 22.93 4.18 -27.14
C SER A 257 24.15 3.62 -26.40
N ASN A 258 25.24 3.42 -27.13
CA ASN A 258 26.57 3.19 -26.55
C ASN A 258 27.59 4.13 -27.20
N THR A 259 28.74 4.33 -26.56
CA THR A 259 29.82 5.22 -27.02
C THR A 259 31.14 4.48 -27.30
N THR A 260 31.08 3.15 -27.41
CA THR A 260 32.22 2.24 -27.51
C THR A 260 32.23 1.46 -28.83
N SER A 261 31.40 1.87 -29.79
CA SER A 261 31.30 1.29 -31.13
C SER A 261 32.38 1.86 -32.04
N THR A 262 32.79 1.12 -33.08
CA THR A 262 33.82 1.57 -34.02
C THR A 262 33.52 1.20 -35.47
N ILE A 263 34.07 1.97 -36.41
CA ILE A 263 34.15 1.59 -37.84
C ILE A 263 35.62 1.40 -38.20
N GLY A 264 36.00 0.21 -38.66
CA GLY A 264 37.33 -0.12 -39.16
C GLY A 264 37.56 0.36 -40.60
N LYS A 265 38.82 0.59 -40.98
CA LYS A 265 39.18 0.99 -42.36
C LYS A 265 38.88 -0.13 -43.35
N ALA A 266 38.37 0.22 -44.53
CA ALA A 266 38.29 -0.69 -45.67
C ALA A 266 39.61 -0.71 -46.47
N ASN A 267 39.89 -1.83 -47.12
CA ASN A 267 41.04 -1.96 -48.00
C ASN A 267 40.76 -1.25 -49.34
N LEU A 268 41.74 -0.47 -49.82
CA LEU A 268 41.71 0.07 -51.17
C LEU A 268 42.33 -0.95 -52.13
N ALA A 269 41.53 -1.46 -53.07
CA ALA A 269 42.03 -2.31 -54.14
C ALA A 269 42.69 -1.45 -55.22
N VAL A 270 43.93 -1.74 -55.56
CA VAL A 270 44.65 -1.11 -56.66
C VAL A 270 45.00 -2.19 -57.67
N ALA A 271 44.67 -1.94 -58.93
CA ALA A 271 45.04 -2.82 -60.03
C ALA A 271 45.88 -2.03 -61.03
N MET A 272 46.93 -2.66 -61.54
CA MET A 272 47.70 -2.17 -62.66
C MET A 272 47.31 -3.01 -63.88
N SER A 273 47.00 -2.35 -65.00
CA SER A 273 46.79 -3.04 -66.27
C SER A 273 48.07 -3.75 -66.71
N SER A 274 47.95 -4.84 -67.49
CA SER A 274 49.11 -5.46 -68.13
C SER A 274 49.81 -4.45 -69.03
N GLN A 275 51.09 -4.20 -68.78
CA GLN A 275 51.92 -3.35 -69.63
C GLN A 275 52.75 -4.24 -70.57
N ASN A 276 52.53 -4.09 -71.87
CA ASN A 276 53.33 -4.76 -72.90
C ASN A 276 54.33 -3.77 -73.49
N LYS A 277 55.58 -4.21 -73.69
CA LYS A 277 56.60 -3.43 -74.42
C LYS A 277 57.38 -4.30 -75.41
N THR A 278 57.84 -3.68 -76.49
CA THR A 278 58.85 -4.26 -77.37
C THR A 278 60.24 -4.05 -76.75
N TYR A 279 61.17 -4.99 -76.93
CA TYR A 279 62.52 -4.90 -76.38
C TYR A 279 63.26 -3.67 -76.93
N ASP A 280 63.73 -2.82 -76.01
CA ASP A 280 64.44 -1.56 -76.29
C ASP A 280 65.75 -1.42 -75.49
N GLY A 281 66.15 -2.47 -74.76
CA GLY A 281 67.32 -2.45 -73.87
C GLY A 281 67.13 -1.73 -72.53
N THR A 282 65.92 -1.26 -72.19
CA THR A 282 65.64 -0.58 -70.91
C THR A 282 64.76 -1.43 -69.97
N THR A 283 64.68 -1.09 -68.69
CA THR A 283 63.79 -1.75 -67.70
C THR A 283 62.46 -1.04 -67.50
N ALA A 284 62.25 0.13 -68.11
CA ALA A 284 61.02 0.90 -67.96
C ALA A 284 59.85 0.25 -68.74
N ALA A 285 58.67 0.25 -68.13
CA ALA A 285 57.38 -0.04 -68.78
C ALA A 285 56.60 1.28 -68.91
N ALA A 286 55.93 1.49 -70.05
CA ALA A 286 54.95 2.56 -70.22
C ALA A 286 53.62 2.12 -69.62
#